data_AF-A0A818SH85-F1
#
_entry.id   AF-A0A818SH85-F1
#
_cell.length_a   1.000
_cell.length_b   1.000
_cell.length_c   1.000
_cell.angle_alpha   90.00
_cell.angle_beta   90.00
_cell.angle_gamma   90.00
#
_symmetry.space_group_name_H-M   'P 1'
#
loop_
_entity.id
_entity.type
_entity.pdbx_description
1 polymer ?
#
loop_
_entity_poly.entity_id
_entity_poly.type
_entity_poly.pdbx_seq_one_letter_code
_entity_poly.pdbx_strand_id
1 'polypeptide(L)'
;MLIIFLSNYSLKLKDILNDCHFNTQRACLTNTQAIDMFNKYLYPAASECASSYVPGMPTNVHTALADIAFAACGTLNQSVNMKALLKKKDGQSASNELKDSKWCRDVKSIRCNLDATCIVSER
;
A
#
# COMPACT_ATOMS: atom_id res chain seq x y z
N MET A 1 33.22 30.77 16.15
CA MET A 1 33.19 29.85 17.33
C MET A 1 33.10 28.37 16.97
N LEU A 2 32.41 27.97 15.88
CA LEU A 2 32.28 26.55 15.49
C LEU A 2 33.61 25.89 15.04
N ILE A 3 34.47 26.63 14.34
CA ILE A 3 35.75 26.13 13.79
C ILE A 3 36.75 25.76 14.89
N ILE A 4 36.76 26.50 16.00
CA ILE A 4 37.65 26.24 17.14
C ILE A 4 37.24 24.93 17.85
N PHE A 5 35.93 24.66 17.96
CA PHE A 5 35.40 23.44 18.59
C PHE A 5 35.74 22.16 17.79
N LEU A 6 35.71 22.21 16.46
CA LEU A 6 35.99 21.06 15.60
C LEU A 6 37.47 20.64 15.60
N SER A 7 38.35 21.61 15.82
CA SER A 7 39.81 21.42 15.85
C SER A 7 40.26 20.55 17.03
N ASN A 8 39.60 20.67 18.18
CA ASN A 8 39.89 19.87 19.38
C ASN A 8 39.56 18.38 19.25
N TYR A 9 38.77 18.00 18.24
CA TYR A 9 38.37 16.61 17.99
C TYR A 9 38.92 16.07 16.65
N SER A 10 39.86 16.79 16.00
CA SER A 10 40.40 16.42 14.68
C SER A 10 39.34 16.23 13.59
N LEU A 11 38.14 16.79 13.77
CA LEU A 11 37.06 16.68 12.81
C LEU A 11 37.19 17.81 11.77
N LYS A 12 37.40 17.45 10.51
CA LYS A 12 37.38 18.44 9.43
C LYS A 12 35.93 18.77 9.10
N LEU A 13 35.58 20.05 9.07
CA LEU A 13 34.25 20.52 8.70
C LEU A 13 33.77 19.94 7.35
N LYS A 14 34.68 19.74 6.40
CA LYS A 14 34.41 19.10 5.10
C LYS A 14 33.97 17.64 5.25
N ASP A 15 34.53 16.91 6.20
CA ASP A 15 34.20 15.50 6.45
C ASP A 15 32.84 15.38 7.14
N ILE A 16 32.51 16.31 8.06
CA ILE A 16 31.17 16.40 8.67
C ILE A 16 30.10 16.76 7.63
N LEU A 17 30.38 17.73 6.76
CA LEU A 17 29.43 18.12 5.71
C LEU A 17 29.26 17.01 4.67
N ASN A 18 30.33 16.30 4.31
CA ASN A 18 30.25 15.13 3.45
C ASN A 18 29.49 13.98 4.13
N ASP A 19 29.71 13.71 5.42
CA ASP A 19 28.99 12.68 6.17
C ASP A 19 27.50 13.02 6.32
N CYS A 20 27.16 14.27 6.65
CA CYS A 20 25.78 14.75 6.63
C CYS A 20 25.16 14.58 5.25
N HIS A 21 25.83 14.99 4.17
CA HIS A 21 25.32 14.82 2.81
C HIS A 21 25.18 13.33 2.42
N PHE A 22 26.13 12.48 2.83
CA PHE A 22 26.14 11.05 2.53
C PHE A 22 25.07 10.30 3.31
N ASN A 23 24.82 10.65 4.57
CA ASN A 23 23.84 9.97 5.43
C ASN A 23 22.43 10.54 5.30
N THR A 24 22.25 11.78 4.82
CA THR A 24 20.91 12.39 4.66
C THR A 24 20.34 12.29 3.25
N GLN A 25 21.17 12.25 2.19
CA GLN A 25 20.67 12.22 0.81
C GLN A 25 20.75 10.84 0.13
N ARG A 26 21.61 9.94 0.59
CA ARG A 26 21.75 8.58 0.03
C ARG A 26 20.80 7.54 0.65
N ALA A 27 19.99 7.94 1.62
CA ALA A 27 19.02 7.07 2.31
C ALA A 27 17.62 7.06 1.68
N CYS A 28 17.36 7.89 0.67
CA CYS A 28 16.06 7.91 -0.02
C CYS A 28 16.07 6.98 -1.23
N LEU A 29 14.99 6.23 -1.41
CA LEU A 29 14.79 5.41 -2.61
C LEU A 29 14.67 6.31 -3.84
N THR A 30 15.32 5.94 -4.93
CA THR A 30 14.99 6.48 -6.25
C THR A 30 13.60 6.00 -6.67
N ASN A 31 12.95 6.69 -7.61
CA ASN A 31 11.65 6.26 -8.15
C ASN A 31 11.69 4.82 -8.69
N THR A 32 12.77 4.45 -9.39
CA THR A 32 12.97 3.08 -9.88
C THR A 32 13.04 2.09 -8.74
N GLN A 33 13.85 2.34 -7.71
CA GLN A 33 13.93 1.46 -6.54
C GLN A 33 12.60 1.36 -5.78
N ALA A 34 11.84 2.45 -5.69
CA ALA A 34 10.53 2.45 -5.06
C ALA A 34 9.52 1.59 -5.84
N ILE A 35 9.50 1.69 -7.17
CA ILE A 35 8.66 0.86 -8.05
C ILE A 35 9.10 -0.61 -7.97
N ASP A 36 10.40 -0.88 -7.98
CA ASP A 36 10.92 -2.25 -7.85
C ASP A 36 10.54 -2.87 -6.51
N MET A 37 10.64 -2.10 -5.41
CA MET A 37 10.19 -2.57 -4.09
C MET A 37 8.69 -2.81 -4.06
N PHE A 38 7.89 -1.94 -4.68
CA PHE A 38 6.45 -2.13 -4.79
C PHE A 38 6.11 -3.44 -5.53
N ASN A 39 6.69 -3.64 -6.71
CA ASN A 39 6.43 -4.82 -7.55
C ASN A 39 6.97 -6.11 -6.93
N LYS A 40 8.09 -6.05 -6.21
CA LYS A 40 8.75 -7.22 -5.62
C LYS A 40 8.15 -7.66 -4.28
N TYR A 41 7.69 -6.71 -3.47
CA TYR A 41 7.31 -7.00 -2.08
C TYR A 41 5.86 -6.66 -1.76
N LEU A 42 5.38 -5.47 -2.14
CA LEU A 42 4.05 -5.00 -1.73
C LEU A 42 2.93 -5.64 -2.55
N TYR A 43 3.01 -5.57 -3.88
CA TYR A 43 1.95 -6.10 -4.74
C TYR A 43 1.79 -7.62 -4.61
N PRO A 44 2.87 -8.44 -4.58
CA PRO A 44 2.73 -9.88 -4.39
C PRO A 44 2.05 -10.24 -3.07
N ALA A 45 2.42 -9.59 -1.97
CA ALA A 45 1.82 -9.84 -0.66
C ALA A 45 0.33 -9.45 -0.62
N ALA A 46 -0.03 -8.31 -1.22
CA ALA A 46 -1.42 -7.87 -1.33
C ALA A 46 -2.25 -8.80 -2.23
N SER A 47 -1.67 -9.25 -3.35
CA SER A 47 -2.29 -10.20 -4.28
C SER A 47 -2.47 -11.59 -3.66
N GLU A 48 -1.53 -12.06 -2.87
CA GLU A 48 -1.65 -13.31 -2.11
C GLU A 48 -2.76 -13.23 -1.05
N CYS A 49 -2.86 -12.08 -0.35
CA CYS A 49 -3.96 -11.83 0.57
C CYS A 49 -5.32 -11.86 -0.14
N ALA A 50 -5.44 -11.21 -1.30
CA ALA A 50 -6.67 -11.22 -2.11
C ALA A 50 -7.05 -12.66 -2.54
N SER A 51 -6.07 -13.44 -3.01
CA SER A 51 -6.25 -14.84 -3.41
C SER A 51 -6.79 -15.69 -2.25
N SER A 52 -6.28 -15.45 -1.05
CA SER A 52 -6.66 -16.17 0.18
C SER A 52 -7.99 -15.68 0.76
N TYR A 53 -8.37 -14.44 0.46
CA TYR A 53 -9.58 -13.83 0.98
C TYR A 53 -10.83 -14.49 0.40
N VAL A 54 -10.95 -14.57 -0.93
CA VAL A 54 -11.95 -15.36 -1.65
C VAL A 54 -11.28 -15.99 -2.89
N PRO A 55 -10.93 -17.28 -2.86
CA PRO A 55 -10.23 -17.92 -3.97
C PRO A 55 -11.05 -17.98 -5.26
N GLY A 56 -10.37 -17.87 -6.40
CA GLY A 56 -10.97 -18.07 -7.73
C GLY A 56 -11.86 -16.92 -8.21
N MET A 57 -11.71 -15.72 -7.62
CA MET A 57 -12.42 -14.53 -8.08
C MET A 57 -11.92 -14.07 -9.47
N PRO A 58 -12.78 -13.45 -10.28
CA PRO A 58 -12.37 -12.81 -11.53
C PRO A 58 -11.25 -11.77 -11.35
N THR A 59 -10.41 -11.58 -12.38
CA THR A 59 -9.20 -10.73 -12.30
C THR A 59 -9.47 -9.31 -11.81
N ASN A 60 -10.55 -8.67 -12.26
CA ASN A 60 -11.00 -7.34 -11.84
C ASN A 60 -11.35 -7.29 -10.34
N VAL A 61 -12.11 -8.27 -9.83
CA VAL A 61 -12.43 -8.37 -8.40
C VAL A 61 -11.16 -8.62 -7.60
N HIS A 62 -10.30 -9.53 -8.07
CA HIS A 62 -9.02 -9.83 -7.46
C HIS A 62 -8.13 -8.59 -7.35
N THR A 63 -8.04 -7.77 -8.41
CA THR A 63 -7.25 -6.53 -8.38
C THR A 63 -7.81 -5.50 -7.39
N ALA A 64 -9.13 -5.39 -7.26
CA ALA A 64 -9.74 -4.51 -6.28
C ALA A 64 -9.47 -4.99 -4.84
N LEU A 65 -9.57 -6.30 -4.60
CA LEU A 65 -9.24 -6.89 -3.30
C LEU A 65 -7.75 -6.70 -2.96
N ALA A 66 -6.87 -6.86 -3.94
CA ALA A 66 -5.44 -6.59 -3.78
C ALA A 66 -5.19 -5.10 -3.48
N ASP A 67 -5.93 -4.18 -4.12
CA ASP A 67 -5.80 -2.76 -3.85
C ASP A 67 -6.19 -2.40 -2.41
N ILE A 68 -7.30 -2.95 -1.92
CA ILE A 68 -7.73 -2.81 -0.53
C ILE A 68 -6.67 -3.39 0.42
N ALA A 69 -6.09 -4.54 0.07
CA ALA A 69 -5.05 -5.20 0.86
C ALA A 69 -3.71 -4.45 0.89
N PHE A 70 -3.46 -3.46 0.01
CA PHE A 70 -2.28 -2.60 0.13
C PHE A 70 -2.24 -1.80 1.43
N ALA A 71 -3.40 -1.43 1.98
CA ALA A 71 -3.46 -0.75 3.29
C ALA A 71 -2.97 -1.68 4.42
N ALA A 72 -3.30 -2.96 4.29
CA ALA A 72 -2.76 -4.13 4.97
C ALA A 72 -3.74 -5.29 4.72
N CYS A 73 -3.27 -6.53 4.73
CA CYS A 73 -4.16 -7.70 4.64
C CYS A 73 -5.21 -7.74 5.78
N GLY A 74 -4.87 -7.18 6.95
CA GLY A 74 -5.81 -7.02 8.06
C GLY A 74 -7.02 -6.14 7.72
N THR A 75 -6.83 -5.07 6.93
CA THR A 75 -7.91 -4.18 6.49
C THR A 75 -8.92 -4.93 5.64
N LEU A 76 -8.44 -5.74 4.69
CA LEU A 76 -9.32 -6.57 3.87
C LEU A 76 -10.04 -7.64 4.72
N ASN A 77 -9.32 -8.31 5.61
CA ASN A 77 -9.86 -9.38 6.44
C ASN A 77 -10.93 -8.93 7.45
N GLN A 78 -10.99 -7.63 7.78
CA GLN A 78 -12.05 -7.07 8.62
C GLN A 78 -13.42 -6.97 7.90
N SER A 79 -13.44 -6.99 6.57
CA SER A 79 -14.65 -6.86 5.76
C SER A 79 -15.45 -8.16 5.63
N VAL A 80 -15.71 -8.84 6.76
CA VAL A 80 -16.29 -10.20 6.81
C VAL A 80 -17.60 -10.36 6.04
N ASN A 81 -18.46 -9.34 6.02
CA ASN A 81 -19.72 -9.35 5.27
C ASN A 81 -19.47 -9.33 3.76
N MET A 82 -18.57 -8.45 3.30
CA MET A 82 -18.15 -8.39 1.90
C MET A 82 -17.58 -9.74 1.45
N LYS A 83 -16.77 -10.40 2.28
CA LYS A 83 -16.27 -11.76 2.03
C LYS A 83 -17.40 -12.76 1.79
N ALA A 84 -18.42 -12.73 2.64
CA ALA A 84 -19.57 -13.64 2.55
C ALA A 84 -20.41 -13.39 1.29
N LEU A 85 -20.57 -12.12 0.89
CA LEU A 85 -21.29 -11.72 -0.32
C LEU A 85 -20.54 -12.14 -1.59
N LEU A 86 -19.23 -11.91 -1.65
CA LEU A 86 -18.38 -12.38 -2.76
C LEU A 86 -18.38 -13.91 -2.90
N LYS A 87 -18.37 -14.65 -1.78
CA LYS A 87 -18.52 -16.12 -1.81
C LYS A 87 -19.87 -16.57 -2.40
N LYS A 88 -20.90 -15.74 -2.29
CA LYS A 88 -22.23 -15.96 -2.88
C LYS A 88 -22.35 -15.41 -4.31
N LYS A 89 -21.28 -14.81 -4.85
CA LYS A 89 -21.27 -14.08 -6.13
C LYS A 89 -22.26 -12.91 -6.16
N ASP A 90 -22.44 -12.26 -5.02
CA ASP A 90 -23.25 -11.05 -4.88
C ASP A 90 -22.34 -9.81 -4.90
N GLY A 91 -21.74 -9.56 -6.07
CA GLY A 91 -20.86 -8.41 -6.29
C GLY A 91 -21.54 -7.07 -6.04
N GLN A 92 -22.85 -6.95 -6.29
CA GLN A 92 -23.57 -5.69 -6.06
C GLN A 92 -23.69 -5.36 -4.58
N SER A 93 -24.10 -6.31 -3.75
CA SER A 93 -24.14 -6.10 -2.30
C SER A 93 -22.74 -5.96 -1.71
N ALA A 94 -21.76 -6.71 -2.21
CA ALA A 94 -20.36 -6.58 -1.80
C ALA A 94 -19.80 -5.17 -2.10
N SER A 95 -20.16 -4.59 -3.24
CA SER A 95 -19.80 -3.22 -3.62
C SER A 95 -20.41 -2.19 -2.66
N ASN A 96 -21.68 -2.39 -2.25
CA ASN A 96 -22.33 -1.52 -1.28
C ASN A 96 -21.64 -1.61 0.09
N GLU A 97 -21.33 -2.82 0.56
CA GLU A 97 -20.57 -3.05 1.80
C GLU A 97 -19.20 -2.36 1.76
N LEU A 98 -18.49 -2.42 0.62
CA LEU A 98 -17.22 -1.71 0.45
C LEU A 98 -17.39 -0.20 0.60
N LYS A 99 -18.40 0.39 -0.05
CA LYS A 99 -18.67 1.83 -0.01
C LYS A 99 -18.98 2.32 1.41
N ASP A 100 -19.62 1.49 2.22
CA ASP A 100 -19.96 1.80 3.61
C ASP A 100 -18.81 1.50 4.60
N SER A 101 -17.69 0.95 4.12
CA SER A 101 -16.55 0.55 4.95
C SER A 101 -15.71 1.73 5.46
N LYS A 102 -14.91 1.49 6.52
CA LYS A 102 -13.90 2.45 6.99
C LYS A 102 -12.84 2.72 5.92
N TRP A 103 -12.41 1.70 5.18
CA TRP A 103 -11.41 1.85 4.13
C TRP A 103 -11.86 2.90 3.09
N CYS A 104 -13.13 2.86 2.66
CA CYS A 104 -13.68 3.83 1.71
C CYS A 104 -13.66 5.27 2.26
N ARG A 105 -13.91 5.43 3.57
CA ARG A 105 -13.80 6.74 4.25
C ARG A 105 -12.36 7.24 4.31
N ASP A 106 -11.38 6.35 4.49
CA ASP A 106 -9.97 6.71 4.62
C ASP A 106 -9.34 7.10 3.27
N VAL A 107 -9.64 6.37 2.19
CA VAL A 107 -8.97 6.56 0.88
C VAL A 107 -9.62 7.62 -0.02
N LYS A 108 -10.73 8.22 0.41
CA LYS A 108 -11.56 9.19 -0.33
C LYS A 108 -12.24 8.58 -1.58
N SER A 109 -13.18 9.33 -2.16
CA SER A 109 -14.21 8.80 -3.06
C SER A 109 -13.67 8.15 -4.35
N ILE A 110 -12.61 8.66 -4.98
CA ILE A 110 -12.17 8.17 -6.30
C ILE A 110 -11.64 6.73 -6.23
N ARG A 111 -10.68 6.45 -5.33
CA ARG A 111 -10.08 5.12 -5.21
C ARG A 111 -11.13 4.08 -4.82
N CYS A 112 -11.93 4.40 -3.81
CA CYS A 112 -13.03 3.54 -3.39
C CYS A 112 -14.04 3.25 -4.51
N ASN A 113 -14.43 4.26 -5.30
CA ASN A 113 -15.39 4.06 -6.38
C ASN A 113 -14.86 3.17 -7.50
N LEU A 114 -13.56 3.22 -7.79
CA LEU A 114 -12.93 2.34 -8.78
C LEU A 114 -12.99 0.88 -8.31
N ASP A 115 -12.55 0.60 -7.09
CA ASP A 115 -12.56 -0.75 -6.54
C ASP A 115 -13.99 -1.29 -6.38
N ALA A 116 -14.91 -0.45 -5.93
CA ALA A 116 -16.32 -0.82 -5.83
C ALA A 116 -16.95 -1.12 -7.20
N THR A 117 -16.48 -0.47 -8.28
CA THR A 117 -16.92 -0.78 -9.65
C THR A 117 -16.35 -2.12 -10.12
N CYS A 118 -15.07 -2.37 -9.84
CA CYS A 118 -14.42 -3.65 -10.15
C CYS A 118 -15.09 -4.83 -9.43
N ILE A 119 -15.56 -4.65 -8.21
CA ILE A 119 -16.32 -5.65 -7.45
C ILE A 119 -17.67 -5.99 -8.10
N VAL A 120 -18.38 -5.02 -8.70
CA VAL A 120 -19.66 -5.26 -9.38
C VAL A 120 -19.48 -6.07 -10.66
N SER A 121 -18.32 -5.95 -11.31
CA SER A 121 -18.06 -6.58 -12.62
C SER A 121 -17.82 -8.11 -12.56
N GLU A 122 -18.38 -8.80 -11.58
CA GLU A 122 -18.64 -10.25 -11.62
C GLU A 122 -19.65 -10.56 -12.73
N ARG A 123 -19.19 -10.63 -13.98
CA ARG A 123 -19.93 -11.23 -15.10
C ARG A 123 -19.16 -12.41 -15.65
#